data_AF-H2B3C0-F1
#
_entry.id   AF-H2B3C0-F1
#
_cell.length_a   1.000
_cell.length_b   1.000
_cell.length_c   1.000
_cell.angle_alpha   90.00
_cell.angle_beta   90.00
_cell.angle_gamma   90.00
#
_symmetry.space_group_name_H-M   'P 1'
#
loop_
_entity.id
_entity.type
_entity.pdbx_description
1 polymer ?
#
loop_
_entity_poly.entity_id
_entity_poly.type
_entity_poly.pdbx_seq_one_letter_code
_entity_poly.pdbx_strand_id
1 'polypeptide(L)'
;GSTGDMVLLGTTTPNLEPLFYDLTHDLKQDLGGSGSNLRTPACCLGQSRCEWACYDTQAICHFLTNKYQDELHRPAFPYKFKFKFSGCPNDCVAAIARSDFAVIGTWRDDIVMDQAAVKGYINGEYPSNGGAHAGRDWGKFDI
;
A
#
# COMPACT_ATOMS: atom_id res chain seq x y z
N GLY A 1 5.47 3.55 13.73
CA GLY A 1 5.28 2.91 12.40
C GLY A 1 4.63 3.90 11.46
N SER A 2 5.31 4.22 10.35
CA SER A 2 4.89 5.23 9.37
C SER A 2 3.51 4.90 8.75
N THR A 3 2.76 5.92 8.34
CA THR A 3 1.35 5.77 7.95
C THR A 3 1.14 5.94 6.44
N GLY A 4 1.66 7.02 5.84
CA GLY A 4 1.55 7.27 4.39
C GLY A 4 1.52 8.75 4.02
N ASP A 5 1.31 9.63 5.01
CA ASP A 5 1.19 11.07 4.83
C ASP A 5 2.44 11.73 4.23
N MET A 6 2.22 12.78 3.43
CA MET A 6 3.26 13.77 3.16
C MET A 6 3.53 14.55 4.45
N VAL A 7 4.82 14.71 4.80
CA VAL A 7 5.23 15.39 6.03
C VAL A 7 5.87 16.74 5.70
N LEU A 8 5.19 17.83 6.06
CA LEU A 8 5.72 19.19 5.99
C LEU A 8 6.41 19.51 7.32
N LEU A 9 7.73 19.30 7.38
CA LEU A 9 8.49 19.36 8.63
C LEU A 9 8.98 20.79 8.93
N GLY A 10 8.22 21.49 9.78
CA GLY A 10 8.64 22.75 10.38
C GLY A 10 7.84 23.95 9.90
N THR A 11 7.10 24.57 10.82
CA THR A 11 6.40 25.84 10.62
C THR A 11 6.07 26.44 12.00
N THR A 12 5.42 27.60 12.04
CA THR A 12 4.97 28.24 13.28
C THR A 12 3.44 28.23 13.37
N THR A 13 2.89 28.37 14.58
CA THR A 13 1.43 28.37 14.81
C THR A 13 0.65 29.32 13.90
N PRO A 14 1.09 30.58 13.64
CA PRO A 14 0.38 31.49 12.74
C PRO A 14 0.24 31.01 11.29
N ASN A 15 1.07 30.06 10.86
CA ASN A 15 1.06 29.55 9.49
C ASN A 15 0.10 28.35 9.30
N LEU A 16 -0.46 27.78 10.37
CA LEU A 16 -1.27 26.55 10.26
C LEU A 16 -2.56 26.77 9.46
N GLU A 17 -3.35 27.78 9.82
CA GLU A 17 -4.61 28.09 9.13
C GLU A 17 -4.39 28.63 7.70
N PRO A 18 -3.44 29.55 7.44
CA PRO A 18 -3.12 29.95 6.07
C PRO A 18 -2.71 28.78 5.18
N LEU A 19 -1.85 27.90 5.68
CA LEU A 19 -1.44 26.71 4.94
C LEU A 19 -2.63 25.77 4.68
N PHE A 20 -3.49 25.57 5.67
CA PHE A 20 -4.68 24.73 5.49
C PHE A 20 -5.67 25.34 4.49
N TYR A 21 -5.80 26.66 4.48
CA TYR A 21 -6.58 27.37 3.48
C TYR A 21 -6.04 27.12 2.06
N ASP A 22 -4.74 27.34 1.85
CA ASP A 22 -4.09 27.12 0.54
C ASP A 22 -4.21 25.65 0.08
N LEU A 23 -3.97 24.70 1.00
CA LEU A 23 -4.13 23.26 0.73
C LEU A 23 -5.54 22.93 0.23
N THR A 24 -6.57 23.44 0.89
CA THR A 24 -7.97 23.09 0.58
C THR A 24 -8.55 23.90 -0.58
N HIS A 25 -8.24 25.19 -0.68
CA HIS A 25 -8.83 26.10 -1.67
C HIS A 25 -8.09 26.03 -3.00
N ASP A 26 -6.76 25.97 -2.99
CA ASP A 26 -5.95 26.03 -4.22
C ASP A 26 -5.50 24.65 -4.67
N LEU A 27 -5.07 23.80 -3.73
CA LEU A 27 -4.49 22.48 -4.06
C LEU A 27 -5.50 21.33 -4.01
N LYS A 28 -6.70 21.57 -3.46
CA LYS A 28 -7.75 20.55 -3.26
C LYS A 28 -7.23 19.32 -2.51
N GLN A 29 -6.38 19.54 -1.52
CA GLN A 29 -5.82 18.54 -0.62
C GLN A 29 -6.28 18.79 0.82
N ASP A 30 -6.44 17.72 1.57
CA ASP A 30 -6.78 17.75 2.99
C ASP A 30 -5.60 17.30 3.85
N LEU A 31 -5.73 17.44 5.17
CA LEU A 31 -4.78 16.96 6.16
C LEU A 31 -4.90 15.45 6.36
N GLY A 32 -3.80 14.85 6.82
CA GLY A 32 -3.79 13.49 7.34
C GLY A 32 -4.39 13.35 8.74
N GLY A 33 -4.51 12.11 9.22
CA GLY A 33 -5.07 11.80 10.54
C GLY A 33 -4.03 11.69 11.68
N SER A 34 -4.32 12.29 12.84
CA SER A 34 -3.54 12.12 14.08
C SER A 34 -4.41 12.16 15.34
N GLY A 35 -4.01 11.47 16.41
CA GLY A 35 -4.82 11.33 17.65
C GLY A 35 -5.48 9.95 17.83
N SER A 36 -6.57 9.90 18.58
CA SER A 36 -7.37 8.68 18.83
C SER A 36 -8.52 8.57 17.83
N ASN A 37 -8.15 8.36 16.57
CA ASN A 37 -8.99 8.36 15.36
C ASN A 37 -8.52 7.28 14.37
N LEU A 38 -9.25 7.18 13.26
CA LEU A 38 -8.71 6.58 12.04
C LEU A 38 -7.51 7.41 11.57
N ARG A 39 -6.40 6.74 11.24
CA ARG A 39 -5.24 7.36 10.60
C ARG A 39 -5.33 7.15 9.10
N THR A 40 -4.57 7.97 8.37
CA THR A 40 -4.44 7.92 6.91
C THR A 40 -4.24 6.49 6.40
N PRO A 41 -5.22 5.94 5.67
CA PRO A 41 -5.07 4.62 5.06
C PRO A 41 -3.95 4.61 4.03
N ALA A 42 -3.31 3.46 3.83
CA ALA A 42 -2.29 3.27 2.80
C ALA A 42 -2.41 1.91 2.13
N CYS A 43 -2.00 1.83 0.86
CA CYS A 43 -2.06 0.61 0.07
C CYS A 43 -0.74 0.34 -0.66
N CYS A 44 -0.54 -0.90 -1.11
CA CYS A 44 0.47 -1.16 -2.14
C CYS A 44 -0.01 -0.63 -3.50
N LEU A 45 0.90 -0.59 -4.48
CA LEU A 45 0.62 -0.07 -5.82
C LEU A 45 -0.48 -0.86 -6.57
N GLY A 46 -0.78 -2.08 -6.15
CA GLY A 46 -1.91 -2.87 -6.66
C GLY A 46 -1.87 -3.07 -8.17
N GLN A 47 -3.04 -2.99 -8.80
CA GLN A 47 -3.21 -3.24 -10.23
C GLN A 47 -2.59 -2.16 -11.12
N SER A 48 -2.13 -1.03 -10.57
CA SER A 48 -1.48 0.02 -11.37
C SER A 48 -0.20 -0.47 -12.07
N ARG A 49 0.53 -1.42 -11.46
CA ARG A 49 1.80 -1.94 -12.00
C ARG A 49 2.25 -3.27 -11.39
N CYS A 50 1.33 -4.11 -10.90
CA CYS A 50 1.66 -5.44 -10.39
C CYS A 50 0.67 -6.47 -10.94
N GLU A 51 1.22 -7.48 -11.59
CA GLU A 51 0.53 -8.64 -12.16
C GLU A 51 0.00 -9.61 -11.09
N TRP A 52 0.39 -9.44 -9.82
CA TRP A 52 -0.04 -10.30 -8.70
C TRP A 52 -1.22 -9.70 -7.90
N ALA A 53 -1.69 -8.51 -8.25
CA ALA A 53 -2.72 -7.82 -7.48
C ALA A 53 -4.10 -8.50 -7.64
N CYS A 54 -4.61 -9.08 -6.54
CA CYS A 54 -5.88 -9.82 -6.52
C CYS A 54 -7.13 -8.92 -6.46
N TYR A 55 -6.95 -7.63 -6.20
CA TYR A 55 -8.03 -6.62 -6.20
C TYR A 55 -7.43 -5.21 -6.40
N ASP A 56 -8.30 -4.23 -6.66
CA ASP A 56 -7.91 -2.83 -6.77
C ASP A 56 -7.68 -2.21 -5.38
N THR A 57 -6.43 -2.27 -4.92
CA THR A 57 -6.01 -1.75 -3.61
C THR A 57 -6.12 -0.24 -3.51
N GLN A 58 -5.89 0.48 -4.61
CA GLN A 58 -5.90 1.94 -4.65
C GLN A 58 -7.34 2.46 -4.58
N ALA A 59 -8.26 1.85 -5.33
CA ALA A 59 -9.67 2.22 -5.28
C ALA A 59 -10.27 2.01 -3.89
N ILE A 60 -10.05 0.86 -3.24
CA ILE A 60 -10.62 0.63 -1.89
C ILE A 60 -9.97 1.55 -0.84
N CYS A 61 -8.66 1.81 -0.96
CA CYS A 61 -7.95 2.73 -0.07
C CYS A 61 -8.53 4.14 -0.18
N HIS A 62 -8.71 4.64 -1.40
CA HIS A 62 -9.29 5.95 -1.65
C HIS A 62 -10.76 6.02 -1.21
N PHE A 63 -11.56 5.01 -1.56
CA PHE A 63 -12.98 4.96 -1.19
C PHE A 63 -13.18 5.00 0.34
N LEU A 64 -12.48 4.17 1.10
CA LEU A 64 -12.62 4.13 2.55
C LEU A 64 -12.03 5.38 3.22
N THR A 65 -10.99 5.99 2.63
CA THR A 65 -10.46 7.27 3.11
C THR A 65 -11.51 8.38 3.01
N ASN A 66 -12.23 8.46 1.89
CA ASN A 66 -13.32 9.45 1.71
C ASN A 66 -14.57 9.11 2.53
N LYS A 67 -14.90 7.82 2.66
CA LYS A 67 -16.08 7.37 3.40
C LYS A 67 -15.98 7.68 4.89
N TYR A 68 -14.80 7.53 5.49
CA TYR A 68 -14.57 7.69 6.93
C TYR A 68 -13.78 8.97 7.26
N GLN A 69 -14.05 10.06 6.54
CA GLN A 69 -13.41 11.36 6.76
C GLN A 69 -13.68 11.91 8.17
N ASP A 70 -14.90 11.76 8.69
CA ASP A 70 -15.24 12.26 10.02
C ASP A 70 -14.43 11.52 11.10
N GLU A 71 -14.36 10.18 11.03
CA GLU A 71 -13.58 9.36 11.95
C GLU A 71 -12.07 9.56 11.81
N LEU A 72 -11.61 10.14 10.69
CA LEU A 72 -10.21 10.50 10.47
C LEU A 72 -9.88 11.89 11.03
N HIS A 73 -10.73 12.89 10.79
CA HIS A 73 -10.48 14.27 11.22
C HIS A 73 -10.90 14.53 12.67
N ARG A 74 -11.82 13.76 13.24
CA ARG A 74 -12.40 14.00 14.57
C ARG A 74 -12.22 12.78 15.48
N PRO A 75 -11.27 12.82 16.44
CA PRO A 75 -11.03 11.71 17.37
C PRO A 75 -12.28 11.27 18.15
N ALA A 76 -12.81 10.09 17.79
CA ALA A 76 -13.98 9.47 18.40
C ALA A 76 -13.70 8.05 18.95
N PHE A 77 -12.47 7.55 18.80
CA PHE A 77 -12.12 6.18 19.20
C PHE A 77 -11.35 6.15 20.54
N PRO A 78 -11.32 5.00 21.24
CA PRO A 78 -10.51 4.85 22.45
C PRO A 78 -9.02 5.07 22.20
N TYR A 79 -8.53 4.71 21.01
CA TYR A 79 -7.15 4.96 20.59
C TYR A 79 -7.04 5.01 19.06
N LYS A 80 -5.81 5.08 18.54
CA LYS A 80 -5.55 5.12 17.10
C LYS A 80 -6.05 3.85 16.41
N PHE A 81 -6.56 3.99 15.19
CA PHE A 81 -6.95 2.88 14.33
C PHE A 81 -6.39 3.07 12.92
N LYS A 82 -5.94 2.01 12.25
CA LYS A 82 -5.29 2.08 10.94
C LYS A 82 -5.84 1.04 9.97
N PHE A 83 -6.09 1.46 8.74
CA PHE A 83 -6.36 0.58 7.61
C PHE A 83 -5.13 0.45 6.72
N LYS A 84 -4.83 -0.78 6.27
CA LYS A 84 -3.88 -1.01 5.17
C LYS A 84 -4.32 -2.11 4.21
N PHE A 85 -3.99 -1.91 2.94
CA PHE A 85 -4.47 -2.74 1.83
C PHE A 85 -3.30 -3.29 1.00
N SER A 86 -3.09 -4.61 1.07
CA SER A 86 -2.12 -5.33 0.26
C SER A 86 -2.81 -6.19 -0.78
N GLY A 87 -2.39 -6.06 -2.03
CA GLY A 87 -3.02 -6.74 -3.17
C GLY A 87 -2.76 -8.25 -3.21
N CYS A 88 -1.75 -8.75 -2.51
CA CYS A 88 -1.40 -10.16 -2.40
C CYS A 88 -0.61 -10.44 -1.11
N PRO A 89 -0.31 -11.72 -0.78
CA PRO A 89 0.40 -12.11 0.44
C PRO A 89 1.85 -11.62 0.57
N ASN A 90 2.48 -11.10 -0.49
CA ASN A 90 3.80 -10.45 -0.40
C ASN A 90 3.78 -9.18 0.46
N ASP A 91 2.58 -8.66 0.75
CA ASP A 91 2.33 -7.59 1.73
C ASP A 91 3.25 -6.37 1.60
N CYS A 92 3.37 -5.80 0.39
CA CYS A 92 4.33 -4.73 0.11
C CYS A 92 4.10 -3.42 0.91
N VAL A 93 2.91 -3.19 1.48
CA VAL A 93 2.66 -2.05 2.40
C VAL A 93 2.76 -2.44 3.88
N ALA A 94 3.11 -3.70 4.17
CA ALA A 94 3.22 -4.30 5.49
C ALA A 94 1.94 -4.08 6.32
N ALA A 95 0.80 -4.42 5.73
CA ALA A 95 -0.52 -4.27 6.32
C ALA A 95 -0.62 -5.07 7.62
N ILE A 96 -0.23 -6.35 7.62
CA ILE A 96 -0.40 -7.23 8.79
C ILE A 96 0.36 -6.74 10.02
N ALA A 97 1.50 -6.09 9.82
CA ALA A 97 2.39 -5.64 10.89
C ALA A 97 2.12 -4.18 11.34
N ARG A 98 1.44 -3.38 10.51
CA ARG A 98 1.38 -1.91 10.71
C ARG A 98 -0.01 -1.32 10.53
N SER A 99 -1.05 -2.13 10.64
CA SER A 99 -2.45 -1.71 10.66
C SER A 99 -3.26 -2.50 11.69
N ASP A 100 -4.32 -1.90 12.20
CA ASP A 100 -5.28 -2.54 13.10
C ASP A 100 -6.30 -3.38 12.30
N PHE A 101 -6.52 -2.99 11.04
CA PHE A 101 -7.31 -3.74 10.07
C PHE A 101 -6.52 -3.88 8.75
N ALA A 102 -6.07 -5.11 8.50
CA ALA A 102 -5.30 -5.48 7.32
C ALA A 102 -6.21 -6.20 6.31
N VAL A 103 -6.24 -5.71 5.07
CA VAL A 103 -6.89 -6.41 3.95
C VAL A 103 -5.80 -6.93 3.03
N ILE A 104 -5.70 -8.25 2.92
CA ILE A 104 -4.67 -8.92 2.11
C ILE A 104 -5.38 -9.77 1.07
N GLY A 105 -5.08 -9.50 -0.20
CA GLY A 105 -5.70 -10.14 -1.34
C GLY A 105 -5.26 -11.58 -1.51
N THR A 106 -6.17 -12.40 -2.01
CA THR A 106 -5.92 -13.80 -2.39
C THR A 106 -6.88 -14.19 -3.50
N TRP A 107 -6.63 -15.33 -4.11
CA TRP A 107 -7.56 -16.06 -4.97
C TRP A 107 -8.03 -17.34 -4.25
N ARG A 108 -8.97 -18.07 -4.86
CA ARG A 108 -9.58 -19.29 -4.27
C ARG A 108 -9.61 -20.50 -5.21
N ASP A 109 -9.22 -20.29 -6.46
CA ASP A 109 -9.08 -21.26 -7.54
C ASP A 109 -7.61 -21.70 -7.68
N ASP A 110 -7.33 -22.51 -8.71
CA ASP A 110 -6.00 -23.08 -8.91
C ASP A 110 -5.01 -22.06 -9.49
N ILE A 111 -3.72 -22.26 -9.21
CA ILE A 111 -2.65 -21.49 -9.84
C ILE A 111 -2.58 -21.83 -11.33
N VAL A 112 -2.57 -20.81 -12.18
CA VAL A 112 -2.44 -20.97 -13.64
C VAL A 112 -1.00 -21.32 -14.00
N MET A 113 -0.82 -22.44 -14.72
CA MET A 113 0.49 -22.97 -15.10
C MET A 113 0.68 -23.00 -16.62
N ASP A 114 1.69 -22.28 -17.11
CA ASP A 114 2.16 -22.38 -18.50
C ASP A 114 3.39 -23.31 -18.58
N GLN A 115 3.18 -24.53 -19.11
CA GLN A 115 4.23 -25.55 -19.23
C GLN A 115 5.34 -25.19 -20.23
N ALA A 116 5.07 -24.31 -21.21
CA ALA A 116 6.11 -23.81 -22.09
C ALA A 116 7.02 -22.84 -21.32
N ALA A 117 6.42 -21.94 -20.52
CA ALA A 117 7.19 -21.03 -19.68
C ALA A 117 8.04 -21.76 -18.62
N VAL A 118 7.48 -22.80 -17.99
CA VAL A 118 8.22 -23.68 -17.05
C VAL A 118 9.47 -24.27 -17.70
N LYS A 119 9.35 -24.80 -18.92
CA LYS A 119 10.51 -25.32 -19.66
C LYS A 119 11.52 -24.21 -20.00
N GLY A 120 11.05 -23.01 -20.33
CA GLY A 120 11.91 -21.83 -20.53
C GLY A 120 12.78 -21.52 -19.30
N TYR A 121 12.22 -21.61 -18.09
CA TYR A 121 13.01 -21.47 -16.85
C TYR A 121 14.06 -22.58 -16.70
N ILE A 122 13.69 -23.86 -16.90
CA ILE A 122 14.61 -25.01 -16.82
C ILE A 122 15.76 -24.89 -17.83
N ASN A 123 15.47 -24.40 -19.04
CA ASN A 123 16.45 -24.19 -20.10
C ASN A 123 17.33 -22.93 -19.87
N GLY A 124 17.00 -22.09 -18.89
CA GLY A 124 17.70 -20.83 -18.61
C GLY A 124 17.34 -19.67 -19.54
N GLU A 125 16.20 -19.75 -20.25
CA GLU A 125 15.68 -18.67 -21.11
C GLU A 125 15.10 -17.52 -20.28
N TYR A 126 14.58 -17.83 -19.08
CA TYR A 126 14.04 -16.84 -18.14
C TYR A 126 14.83 -16.85 -16.82
N PRO A 127 15.20 -15.67 -16.29
CA PRO A 127 15.87 -15.59 -15.01
C PRO A 127 14.89 -15.84 -13.85
N SER A 128 15.27 -16.68 -12.90
CA SER A 128 14.49 -16.94 -11.69
C SER A 128 14.26 -15.64 -10.89
N ASN A 129 13.06 -15.53 -10.28
CA ASN A 129 12.67 -14.38 -9.46
C ASN A 129 12.87 -13.02 -10.18
N GLY A 130 12.57 -12.97 -11.48
CA GLY A 130 12.75 -11.75 -12.30
C GLY A 130 14.19 -11.25 -12.38
N GLY A 131 15.19 -12.08 -12.07
CA GLY A 131 16.60 -11.68 -12.06
C GLY A 131 17.06 -11.00 -10.77
N ALA A 132 16.28 -11.05 -9.68
CA ALA A 132 16.63 -10.39 -8.41
C ALA A 132 18.00 -10.79 -7.82
N HIS A 133 18.55 -11.96 -8.23
CA HIS A 133 19.81 -12.51 -7.72
C HIS A 133 20.98 -12.44 -8.71
N ALA A 134 20.85 -11.73 -9.84
CA ALA A 134 21.85 -11.67 -10.90
C ALA A 134 23.21 -11.10 -10.48
N GLY A 135 23.31 -10.47 -9.31
CA GLY A 135 24.55 -9.93 -8.76
C GLY A 135 25.53 -10.97 -8.18
N ARG A 136 25.18 -12.26 -8.16
CA ARG A 136 26.05 -13.35 -7.68
C ARG A 136 25.81 -14.60 -8.53
N ASP A 137 26.86 -15.40 -8.71
CA ASP A 137 26.74 -16.74 -9.29
C ASP A 137 26.17 -17.72 -8.25
N TRP A 138 24.98 -18.24 -8.54
CA TRP A 138 24.27 -19.23 -7.73
C TRP A 138 24.20 -20.60 -8.43
N GLY A 139 24.86 -20.76 -9.58
CA GLY A 139 24.70 -21.92 -10.44
C GLY A 139 23.46 -21.83 -11.33
N LYS A 140 23.18 -22.93 -12.05
CA LYS A 140 21.98 -23.04 -12.89
C LYS A 140 20.73 -23.10 -12.02
N PHE A 141 19.62 -22.58 -12.54
CA PHE A 141 18.31 -22.78 -11.93
C PHE A 141 17.99 -24.27 -11.85
N ASP A 142 17.52 -24.71 -10.68
CA ASP A 142 17.07 -26.08 -10.38
C ASP A 142 15.66 -25.94 -9.78
N ILE A 143 14.66 -26.60 -10.41
CA ILE A 143 13.22 -26.36 -10.19
C ILE A 143 12.64 -27.17 -9.03
#